data_AF-E5YFT3-F1
#
_entry.id   AF-E5YFT3-F1
#
_cell.length_a   1.000
_cell.length_b   1.000
_cell.length_c   1.000
_cell.angle_alpha   90.00
_cell.angle_beta   90.00
_cell.angle_gamma   90.00
#
_symmetry.space_group_name_H-M   'P 1'
#
loop_
_entity.id
_entity.type
_entity.pdbx_description
1 polymer ?
#
loop_
_entity_poly.entity_id
_entity_poly.type
_entity_poly.pdbx_seq_one_letter_code
_entity_poly.pdbx_strand_id
1 'polypeptide(L)'
;MNKSKTPVNATLMAAPYVTGAEDGTIDASDVNFGVQCEISMWANPNYGDRVSLFWGELERVQFLEDTTRPLIYDIKDDFNPSALSDGFYDVYYTVFDGINTSTSEVTAVSVQAHLNPGSLAAPDIVDADDDGAVGYDEAVDGVDIHINYTGMAEGDIIALKLQGFDDETNAIKEDYTAPDYPVTAGDISAGYALFTVPYTGEFEKIGENAYAECWYSVTVLADNSHLSSQVTKIVVDVVPPYGH
;
A
#
# COMPACT_ATOMS: atom_id res chain seq x y z
N MET A 1 -28.95 34.82 -27.35
CA MET A 1 -29.83 34.21 -26.33
C MET A 1 -28.93 33.48 -25.35
N ASN A 2 -28.63 34.10 -24.21
CA ASN A 2 -27.99 33.41 -23.10
C ASN A 2 -29.01 32.40 -22.56
N LYS A 3 -28.78 31.11 -22.82
CA LYS A 3 -29.47 30.08 -22.06
C LYS A 3 -28.92 30.18 -20.64
N SER A 4 -29.77 30.59 -19.71
CA SER A 4 -29.52 30.52 -18.28
C SER A 4 -29.12 29.08 -17.96
N LYS A 5 -27.87 28.84 -17.56
CA LYS A 5 -27.49 27.57 -16.92
C LYS A 5 -28.21 27.56 -15.58
N THR A 6 -29.24 26.75 -15.47
CA THR A 6 -29.89 26.43 -14.18
C THR A 6 -28.79 25.92 -13.24
N PRO A 7 -28.71 26.41 -11.98
CA PRO A 7 -27.83 25.79 -11.00
C PRO A 7 -28.20 24.31 -10.94
N VAL A 8 -27.23 23.42 -11.08
CA VAL A 8 -27.48 22.00 -10.84
C VAL A 8 -27.81 21.92 -9.35
N ASN A 9 -29.10 21.80 -9.05
CA ASN A 9 -29.58 21.44 -7.73
C ASN A 9 -28.84 20.14 -7.36
N ALA A 10 -28.31 20.06 -6.15
CA ALA A 10 -27.49 18.97 -5.59
C ALA A 10 -28.19 17.62 -5.69
N THR A 11 -28.31 17.13 -6.92
CA THR A 11 -28.74 15.78 -7.26
C THR A 11 -27.54 14.96 -6.89
N LEU A 12 -27.65 14.24 -5.77
CA LEU A 12 -26.59 13.47 -5.17
C LEU A 12 -25.93 12.64 -6.28
N MET A 13 -24.68 12.99 -6.59
CA MET A 13 -23.91 12.28 -7.61
C MET A 13 -23.65 10.88 -7.06
N ALA A 14 -24.02 9.85 -7.81
CA ALA A 14 -23.89 8.48 -7.34
C ALA A 14 -22.43 8.17 -7.00
N ALA A 15 -22.22 7.36 -5.96
CA ALA A 15 -20.90 6.88 -5.59
C ALA A 15 -20.23 6.18 -6.78
N PRO A 16 -18.90 6.24 -6.92
CA PRO A 16 -18.18 5.46 -7.92
C PRO A 16 -18.32 3.96 -7.65
N TYR A 17 -18.36 3.15 -8.69
CA TYR A 17 -18.34 1.70 -8.58
C TYR A 17 -16.90 1.20 -8.66
N VAL A 18 -16.48 0.37 -7.71
CA VAL A 18 -15.12 -0.20 -7.65
C VAL A 18 -15.24 -1.71 -7.83
N THR A 19 -14.61 -2.25 -8.87
CA THR A 19 -14.61 -3.70 -9.14
C THR A 19 -13.75 -4.43 -8.13
N GLY A 20 -14.16 -5.62 -7.69
CA GLY A 20 -13.42 -6.43 -6.73
C GLY A 20 -13.52 -5.92 -5.30
N ALA A 21 -14.41 -4.95 -5.02
CA ALA A 21 -14.73 -4.48 -3.67
C ALA A 21 -16.19 -4.81 -3.29
N GLU A 22 -16.86 -5.71 -4.02
CA GLU A 22 -18.28 -6.00 -3.84
C GLU A 22 -18.61 -6.66 -2.50
N ASP A 23 -17.63 -7.35 -1.89
CA ASP A 23 -17.74 -7.92 -0.54
C ASP A 23 -17.19 -6.99 0.56
N GLY A 24 -16.77 -5.78 0.19
CA GLY A 24 -16.22 -4.76 1.08
C GLY A 24 -14.69 -4.77 1.19
N THR A 25 -14.01 -5.75 0.58
CA THR A 25 -12.56 -5.88 0.62
C THR A 25 -12.02 -6.10 -0.79
N ILE A 26 -10.89 -5.48 -1.11
CA ILE A 26 -10.08 -5.85 -2.29
C ILE A 26 -8.99 -6.78 -1.81
N ASP A 27 -8.94 -8.00 -2.35
CA ASP A 27 -7.91 -8.99 -2.06
C ASP A 27 -6.90 -9.17 -3.23
N ALA A 28 -5.92 -10.06 -3.05
CA ALA A 28 -4.86 -10.30 -4.05
C ALA A 28 -5.41 -10.80 -5.39
N SER A 29 -6.49 -11.58 -5.36
CA SER A 29 -7.17 -12.10 -6.54
C SER A 29 -7.80 -10.96 -7.32
N ASP A 30 -8.46 -10.03 -6.64
CA ASP A 30 -9.15 -8.90 -7.28
C ASP A 30 -8.18 -8.03 -8.08
N VAL A 31 -7.00 -7.75 -7.53
CA VAL A 31 -6.00 -6.97 -8.28
C VAL A 31 -5.31 -7.77 -9.38
N ASN A 32 -5.18 -9.08 -9.24
CA ASN A 32 -4.71 -9.91 -10.35
C ASN A 32 -5.69 -9.89 -11.53
N PHE A 33 -7.00 -9.74 -11.27
CA PHE A 33 -8.00 -9.54 -12.31
C PHE A 33 -8.05 -8.08 -12.82
N GLY A 34 -7.56 -7.14 -12.02
CA GLY A 34 -7.51 -5.72 -12.32
C GLY A 34 -8.64 -4.97 -11.61
N VAL A 35 -8.28 -3.99 -10.79
CA VAL A 35 -9.25 -3.13 -10.08
C VAL A 35 -9.50 -1.88 -10.89
N GLN A 36 -10.77 -1.64 -11.22
CA GLN A 36 -11.24 -0.48 -11.93
C GLN A 36 -12.21 0.33 -11.07
N CYS A 37 -12.15 1.64 -11.22
CA CYS A 37 -13.15 2.56 -10.69
C CYS A 37 -13.96 3.13 -11.85
N GLU A 38 -15.27 2.89 -11.82
CA GLU A 38 -16.23 3.37 -12.81
C GLU A 38 -17.05 4.53 -12.24
N ILE A 39 -17.06 5.64 -12.98
CA ILE A 39 -17.96 6.77 -12.75
C ILE A 39 -19.06 6.72 -13.81
N SER A 40 -20.27 6.39 -13.38
CA SER A 40 -21.47 6.49 -14.21
C SER A 40 -21.72 7.93 -14.65
N MET A 41 -22.28 8.09 -15.86
CA MET A 41 -22.63 9.42 -16.36
C MET A 41 -23.69 10.08 -15.47
N TRP A 42 -23.42 11.33 -15.07
CA TRP A 42 -24.33 12.14 -14.26
C TRP A 42 -25.36 12.88 -15.11
N ALA A 43 -26.25 13.64 -14.48
CA ALA A 43 -27.27 14.40 -15.18
C ALA A 43 -26.67 15.58 -15.96
N ASN A 44 -26.94 15.65 -17.26
CA ASN A 44 -26.48 16.70 -18.19
C ASN A 44 -24.95 16.86 -18.26
N PRO A 45 -24.19 15.77 -18.54
CA PRO A 45 -22.74 15.87 -18.66
C PRO A 45 -22.38 16.69 -19.90
N ASN A 46 -21.37 17.56 -19.79
CA ASN A 46 -20.90 18.39 -20.90
C ASN A 46 -19.45 18.07 -21.26
N TYR A 47 -19.16 18.15 -22.56
CA TYR A 47 -17.79 18.07 -23.03
C TYR A 47 -16.93 19.15 -22.35
N GLY A 48 -15.81 18.73 -21.78
CA GLY A 48 -14.88 19.59 -21.05
C GLY A 48 -15.21 19.79 -19.58
N ASP A 49 -16.23 19.14 -19.02
CA ASP A 49 -16.40 19.07 -17.57
C ASP A 49 -15.14 18.47 -16.94
N ARG A 50 -14.59 19.10 -15.88
CA ARG A 50 -13.40 18.59 -15.18
C ARG A 50 -13.85 17.62 -14.10
N VAL A 51 -13.41 16.37 -14.20
CA VAL A 51 -13.65 15.31 -13.22
C VAL A 51 -12.37 15.07 -12.42
N SER A 52 -12.48 15.10 -11.10
CA SER A 52 -11.41 14.69 -10.17
C SER A 52 -11.87 13.46 -9.41
N LEU A 53 -11.27 12.30 -9.67
CA LEU A 53 -11.46 11.08 -8.88
C LEU A 53 -10.46 11.08 -7.73
N PHE A 54 -10.95 10.78 -6.53
CA PHE A 54 -10.18 10.65 -5.31
C PHE A 54 -10.16 9.19 -4.86
N TRP A 55 -8.97 8.69 -4.54
CA TRP A 55 -8.73 7.36 -3.98
C TRP A 55 -7.93 7.51 -2.68
N GLY A 56 -8.63 7.61 -1.56
CA GLY A 56 -8.02 8.08 -0.30
C GLY A 56 -7.46 9.49 -0.47
N GLU A 57 -6.15 9.67 -0.25
CA GLU A 57 -5.47 10.95 -0.42
C GLU A 57 -4.99 11.22 -1.86
N LEU A 58 -5.09 10.24 -2.77
CA LEU A 58 -4.66 10.38 -4.15
C LEU A 58 -5.75 11.03 -5.00
N GLU A 59 -5.36 11.91 -5.94
CA GLU A 59 -6.29 12.55 -6.90
C GLU A 59 -5.85 12.28 -8.35
N ARG A 60 -6.81 11.92 -9.19
CA ARG A 60 -6.67 11.84 -10.64
C ARG A 60 -7.66 12.76 -11.33
N VAL A 61 -7.15 13.64 -12.20
CA VAL A 61 -7.96 14.62 -12.93
C VAL A 61 -8.10 14.22 -14.40
N GLN A 62 -9.31 14.27 -14.92
CA GLN A 62 -9.63 14.07 -16.34
C GLN A 62 -10.65 15.11 -16.81
N PHE A 63 -10.61 15.48 -18.09
CA PHE A 63 -11.66 16.27 -18.74
C PHE A 63 -12.58 15.35 -19.54
N LEU A 64 -13.89 15.56 -19.43
CA LEU A 64 -14.87 14.71 -20.11
C LEU A 64 -14.84 14.93 -21.63
N GLU A 65 -14.56 13.89 -22.40
CA GLU A 65 -14.51 13.95 -23.87
C GLU A 65 -15.68 13.23 -24.55
N ASP A 66 -16.36 12.33 -23.84
CA ASP A 66 -17.53 11.59 -24.31
C ASP A 66 -18.63 11.64 -23.23
N THR A 67 -19.79 12.20 -23.58
CA THR A 67 -20.92 12.37 -22.66
C THR A 67 -21.87 11.18 -22.62
N THR A 68 -21.54 10.09 -23.33
CA THR A 68 -22.41 8.92 -23.50
C THR A 68 -21.87 7.66 -22.85
N ARG A 69 -20.62 7.68 -22.37
CA ARG A 69 -19.92 6.52 -21.81
C ARG A 69 -19.45 6.82 -20.40
N PRO A 70 -19.46 5.83 -19.49
CA PRO A 70 -18.87 6.00 -18.18
C PRO A 70 -17.38 6.30 -18.29
N LEU A 71 -16.83 6.96 -17.27
CA LEU A 71 -15.38 7.07 -17.11
C LEU A 71 -14.90 5.85 -16.35
N ILE A 72 -13.86 5.19 -16.88
CA ILE A 72 -13.25 4.01 -16.28
C ILE A 72 -11.80 4.35 -16.00
N TYR A 73 -11.40 4.18 -14.76
CA TYR A 73 -10.02 4.34 -14.31
C TYR A 73 -9.49 2.98 -13.92
N ASP A 74 -8.33 2.61 -14.44
CA ASP A 74 -7.58 1.46 -13.93
C ASP A 74 -6.79 1.92 -12.71
N ILE A 75 -7.10 1.40 -11.52
CA ILE A 75 -6.50 1.92 -10.28
C ILE A 75 -4.99 1.68 -10.23
N LYS A 76 -4.49 0.64 -10.91
CA LYS A 76 -3.06 0.36 -10.95
C LYS A 76 -2.32 1.29 -11.92
N ASP A 77 -2.93 1.58 -13.07
CA ASP A 77 -2.26 2.31 -14.15
C ASP A 77 -2.56 3.83 -14.14
N ASP A 78 -3.75 4.24 -13.68
CA ASP A 78 -4.17 5.65 -13.63
C ASP A 78 -3.78 6.37 -12.33
N PHE A 79 -3.49 5.60 -11.26
CA PHE A 79 -2.99 6.10 -9.98
C PHE A 79 -1.58 5.57 -9.68
N ASN A 80 -1.00 6.05 -8.58
CA ASN A 80 0.26 5.52 -8.06
C ASN A 80 0.07 4.05 -7.61
N PRO A 81 1.06 3.14 -7.80
CA PRO A 81 1.04 1.79 -7.24
C PRO A 81 0.60 1.69 -5.76
N SER A 82 0.85 2.73 -4.96
CA SER A 82 0.40 2.81 -3.56
C SER A 82 -1.13 2.86 -3.37
N ALA A 83 -1.91 3.05 -4.44
CA ALA A 83 -3.36 3.01 -4.41
C ALA A 83 -3.90 1.64 -4.01
N LEU A 84 -3.14 0.57 -4.27
CA LEU A 84 -3.54 -0.80 -3.93
C LEU A 84 -2.69 -1.38 -2.78
N SER A 85 -2.04 -0.52 -1.99
CA SER A 85 -1.45 -0.92 -0.71
C SER A 85 -2.56 -1.27 0.28
N ASP A 86 -2.25 -2.13 1.26
CA ASP A 86 -3.21 -2.44 2.31
C ASP A 86 -3.60 -1.19 3.09
N GLY A 87 -4.90 -1.02 3.33
CA GLY A 87 -5.42 0.18 3.96
C GLY A 87 -6.90 0.41 3.68
N PHE A 88 -7.43 1.48 4.29
CA PHE A 88 -8.81 1.93 4.08
C PHE A 88 -8.81 3.18 3.20
N TYR A 89 -9.62 3.14 2.15
CA TYR A 89 -9.71 4.20 1.16
C TYR A 89 -11.15 4.66 1.00
N ASP A 90 -11.37 5.96 1.17
CA ASP A 90 -12.60 6.61 0.75
C ASP A 90 -12.46 7.02 -0.72
N VAL A 91 -13.30 6.43 -1.57
CA VAL A 91 -13.29 6.66 -3.02
C VAL A 91 -14.49 7.50 -3.40
N TYR A 92 -14.25 8.66 -4.00
CA TYR A 92 -15.31 9.59 -4.42
C TYR A 92 -14.80 10.48 -5.55
N TYR A 93 -15.66 11.22 -6.21
CA TYR A 93 -15.25 12.15 -7.26
C TYR A 93 -15.95 13.49 -7.16
N THR A 94 -15.36 14.48 -7.80
CA THR A 94 -15.96 15.80 -8.02
C THR A 94 -16.03 16.12 -9.50
N VAL A 95 -17.05 16.87 -9.89
CA VAL A 95 -17.22 17.39 -11.25
C VAL A 95 -17.37 18.89 -11.20
N PHE A 96 -16.55 19.59 -11.98
CA PHE A 96 -16.62 21.03 -12.18
C PHE A 96 -17.08 21.35 -13.61
N ASP A 97 -18.25 22.00 -13.74
CA ASP A 97 -18.91 22.30 -15.03
C ASP A 97 -18.54 23.68 -15.62
N GLY A 98 -17.48 24.29 -15.08
CA GLY A 98 -17.07 25.67 -15.35
C GLY A 98 -17.73 26.73 -14.46
N ILE A 99 -18.71 26.36 -13.63
CA ILE A 99 -19.42 27.27 -12.72
C ILE A 99 -19.49 26.71 -11.30
N ASN A 100 -19.97 25.47 -11.15
CA ASN A 100 -20.17 24.82 -9.86
C ASN A 100 -19.39 23.50 -9.79
N THR A 101 -19.00 23.13 -8.57
CA THR A 101 -18.47 21.81 -8.27
C THR A 101 -19.56 20.98 -7.59
N SER A 102 -19.75 19.76 -8.06
CA SER A 102 -20.60 18.75 -7.41
C SER A 102 -19.73 17.59 -6.94
N THR A 103 -20.08 17.00 -5.80
CA THR A 103 -19.35 15.89 -5.18
C THR A 103 -20.25 14.67 -5.09
N SER A 104 -19.68 13.48 -5.31
CA SER A 104 -20.37 12.21 -5.17
C SER A 104 -20.56 11.76 -3.72
N GLU A 105 -21.40 10.74 -3.55
CA GLU A 105 -21.28 9.85 -2.40
C GLU A 105 -19.92 9.13 -2.40
N VAL A 106 -19.57 8.56 -1.25
CA VAL A 106 -18.30 7.86 -1.02
C VAL A 106 -18.52 6.36 -1.10
N THR A 107 -17.61 5.67 -1.79
CA THR A 107 -17.43 4.21 -1.72
C THR A 107 -16.24 3.93 -0.81
N ALA A 108 -16.50 3.33 0.35
CA ALA A 108 -15.44 2.91 1.26
C ALA A 108 -14.89 1.55 0.81
N VAL A 109 -13.56 1.45 0.72
CA VAL A 109 -12.85 0.26 0.24
C VAL A 109 -11.79 -0.14 1.27
N SER A 110 -11.75 -1.42 1.64
CA SER A 110 -10.66 -1.98 2.43
C SER A 110 -9.75 -2.79 1.51
N VAL A 111 -8.52 -2.33 1.26
CA VAL A 111 -7.52 -3.15 0.56
C VAL A 111 -6.84 -4.03 1.61
N GLN A 112 -7.00 -5.34 1.46
CA GLN A 112 -6.34 -6.39 2.26
C GLN A 112 -5.70 -7.40 1.31
N ALA A 113 -5.18 -6.87 0.24
CA ALA A 113 -4.74 -7.67 -0.85
C ALA A 113 -3.30 -8.14 -0.63
N HIS A 114 -2.68 -7.67 0.46
CA HIS A 114 -1.28 -7.91 0.79
C HIS A 114 -0.45 -7.61 -0.45
N LEU A 115 -0.87 -6.57 -1.17
CA LEU A 115 -0.69 -6.46 -2.62
C LEU A 115 0.65 -5.93 -3.06
N ASN A 116 1.58 -6.06 -2.13
CA ASN A 116 2.90 -6.43 -2.49
C ASN A 116 3.11 -7.93 -2.20
N PRO A 117 2.55 -8.88 -2.99
CA PRO A 117 3.23 -10.14 -3.19
C PRO A 117 4.32 -9.77 -4.21
N GLY A 118 5.41 -9.20 -3.70
CA GLY A 118 6.27 -8.29 -4.42
C GLY A 118 6.64 -8.64 -5.85
N SER A 119 6.75 -7.58 -6.66
CA SER A 119 7.61 -7.59 -7.83
C SER A 119 9.09 -7.78 -7.44
N LEU A 120 9.43 -7.48 -6.18
CA LEU A 120 10.74 -7.68 -5.61
C LEU A 120 10.79 -8.93 -4.72
N ALA A 121 11.97 -9.53 -4.62
CA ALA A 121 12.20 -10.65 -3.71
C ALA A 121 11.97 -10.23 -2.25
N ALA A 122 11.50 -11.15 -1.43
CA ALA A 122 11.29 -10.94 0.00
C ALA A 122 12.61 -10.53 0.70
N PRO A 123 12.55 -9.79 1.81
CA PRO A 123 13.74 -9.49 2.61
C PRO A 123 14.32 -10.78 3.21
N ASP A 124 15.63 -10.82 3.34
CA ASP A 124 16.35 -11.95 3.92
C ASP A 124 16.66 -11.65 5.39
N ILE A 125 16.06 -12.40 6.32
CA ILE A 125 16.31 -12.24 7.75
C ILE A 125 17.49 -13.15 8.09
N VAL A 126 18.69 -12.60 8.08
CA VAL A 126 19.92 -13.41 8.10
C VAL A 126 20.16 -14.11 9.43
N ASP A 127 19.62 -13.56 10.52
CA ASP A 127 19.72 -14.19 11.83
C ASP A 127 18.66 -15.27 12.04
N ALA A 128 17.70 -15.42 11.13
CA ALA A 128 16.83 -16.59 11.10
C ALA A 128 17.57 -17.73 10.37
N ASP A 129 18.51 -18.38 11.05
CA ASP A 129 19.30 -19.49 10.50
C ASP A 129 18.44 -20.76 10.23
N ASP A 130 19.05 -21.81 9.65
CA ASP A 130 18.58 -23.12 9.11
C ASP A 130 17.18 -23.70 9.44
N ASP A 131 16.50 -23.28 10.51
CA ASP A 131 15.16 -23.71 10.91
C ASP A 131 14.05 -22.67 10.66
N GLY A 132 14.40 -21.45 10.22
CA GLY A 132 13.46 -20.37 9.90
C GLY A 132 12.84 -19.70 11.12
N ALA A 133 13.54 -19.75 12.26
CA ALA A 133 13.13 -19.12 13.51
C ALA A 133 14.17 -18.12 14.02
N VAL A 134 13.69 -17.11 14.75
CA VAL A 134 14.54 -16.19 15.53
C VAL A 134 14.33 -16.49 17.01
N GLY A 135 15.37 -16.98 17.67
CA GLY A 135 15.42 -17.19 19.11
C GLY A 135 16.06 -16.01 19.85
N TYR A 136 16.13 -16.12 21.18
CA TYR A 136 16.66 -15.04 22.02
C TYR A 136 18.13 -14.73 21.73
N ASP A 137 18.97 -15.75 21.52
CA ASP A 137 20.40 -15.57 21.31
C ASP A 137 20.67 -14.87 19.95
N GLU A 138 19.83 -15.11 18.94
CA GLU A 138 19.85 -14.40 17.67
C GLU A 138 19.34 -12.95 17.82
N ALA A 139 18.27 -12.76 18.61
CA ALA A 139 17.63 -11.45 18.70
C ALA A 139 18.38 -10.45 19.59
N VAL A 140 19.11 -10.90 20.63
CA VAL A 140 19.58 -10.04 21.74
C VAL A 140 20.44 -8.84 21.31
N ASP A 141 21.23 -8.98 20.25
CA ASP A 141 22.08 -7.92 19.70
C ASP A 141 21.40 -7.10 18.58
N GLY A 142 20.13 -7.43 18.28
CA GLY A 142 19.38 -6.95 17.13
C GLY A 142 19.33 -7.97 16.01
N VAL A 143 18.22 -8.00 15.27
CA VAL A 143 17.99 -8.92 14.15
C VAL A 143 18.32 -8.20 12.85
N ASP A 144 19.32 -8.72 12.15
CA ASP A 144 19.78 -8.21 10.87
C ASP A 144 18.91 -8.73 9.72
N ILE A 145 18.58 -7.78 8.84
CA ILE A 145 17.72 -8.00 7.67
C ILE A 145 18.43 -7.41 6.46
N HIS A 146 18.73 -8.27 5.49
CA HIS A 146 19.30 -7.90 4.21
C HIS A 146 18.21 -7.67 3.18
N ILE A 147 18.27 -6.51 2.53
CA ILE A 147 17.41 -6.19 1.39
C ILE A 147 18.27 -6.09 0.15
N ASN A 148 17.96 -6.88 -0.86
CA ASN A 148 18.47 -6.71 -2.21
C ASN A 148 17.32 -6.77 -3.22
N TYR A 149 17.45 -6.04 -4.31
CA TYR A 149 16.48 -6.09 -5.40
C TYR A 149 17.12 -5.79 -6.75
N THR A 150 16.51 -6.33 -7.81
CA THR A 150 16.97 -6.08 -9.18
C THR A 150 16.78 -4.60 -9.52
N GLY A 151 17.85 -3.95 -9.98
CA GLY A 151 17.83 -2.53 -10.34
C GLY A 151 18.11 -1.57 -9.19
N MET A 152 18.48 -2.07 -8.00
CA MET A 152 18.92 -1.25 -6.87
C MET A 152 19.94 -0.19 -7.30
N ALA A 153 19.62 1.08 -7.02
CA ALA A 153 20.44 2.22 -7.36
C ALA A 153 20.64 3.15 -6.15
N GLU A 154 21.78 3.82 -6.12
CA GLU A 154 22.07 4.83 -5.11
C GLU A 154 21.00 5.94 -5.13
N GLY A 155 20.44 6.24 -3.96
CA GLY A 155 19.40 7.25 -3.76
C GLY A 155 17.96 6.73 -3.80
N ASP A 156 17.71 5.48 -4.17
CA ASP A 156 16.41 4.84 -3.96
C ASP A 156 16.08 4.82 -2.45
N ILE A 157 14.81 4.97 -2.08
CA ILE A 157 14.39 4.99 -0.67
C ILE A 157 13.72 3.67 -0.32
N ILE A 158 14.29 2.93 0.64
CA ILE A 158 13.73 1.70 1.17
C ILE A 158 12.95 2.00 2.47
N ALA A 159 11.73 1.51 2.57
CA ALA A 159 10.95 1.50 3.80
C ALA A 159 10.65 0.06 4.23
N LEU A 160 11.24 -0.38 5.35
CA LEU A 160 11.11 -1.72 5.93
C LEU A 160 9.98 -1.75 6.96
N LYS A 161 9.19 -2.83 6.94
CA LYS A 161 8.14 -3.14 7.89
C LYS A 161 8.34 -4.53 8.49
N LEU A 162 8.01 -4.66 9.76
CA LEU A 162 7.95 -5.94 10.46
C LEU A 162 6.74 -5.93 11.40
N GLN A 163 5.87 -6.93 11.27
CA GLN A 163 4.70 -7.08 12.12
C GLN A 163 4.76 -8.44 12.83
N GLY A 164 4.70 -8.40 14.16
CA GLY A 164 4.70 -9.59 15.01
C GLY A 164 3.29 -9.97 15.44
N PHE A 165 3.01 -11.26 15.47
CA PHE A 165 1.70 -11.82 15.78
C PHE A 165 1.79 -12.94 16.80
N ASP A 166 0.75 -13.08 17.59
CA ASP A 166 0.49 -14.29 18.36
C ASP A 166 0.12 -15.47 17.45
N ASP A 167 0.78 -16.62 17.61
CA ASP A 167 0.59 -17.76 16.70
C ASP A 167 -0.78 -18.46 16.88
N GLU A 168 -1.40 -18.37 18.05
CA GLU A 168 -2.72 -18.97 18.31
C GLU A 168 -3.87 -18.03 17.89
N THR A 169 -3.77 -16.75 18.25
CA THR A 169 -4.86 -15.80 18.08
C THR A 169 -4.74 -14.91 16.84
N ASN A 170 -3.57 -14.89 16.18
CA ASN A 170 -3.19 -13.91 15.15
C ASN A 170 -3.34 -12.45 15.61
N ALA A 171 -3.34 -12.19 16.92
CA ALA A 171 -3.36 -10.84 17.44
C ALA A 171 -2.01 -10.16 17.21
N ILE A 172 -2.03 -8.91 16.75
CA ILE A 172 -0.82 -8.11 16.58
C ILE A 172 -0.16 -7.89 17.94
N LYS A 173 1.11 -8.28 18.06
CA LYS A 173 1.97 -8.07 19.23
C LYS A 173 2.92 -6.87 19.02
N GLU A 174 3.34 -6.63 17.79
CA GLU A 174 4.17 -5.48 17.41
C GLU A 174 3.93 -5.08 15.94
N ASP A 175 4.05 -3.80 15.61
CA ASP A 175 3.98 -3.22 14.27
C ASP A 175 5.13 -2.21 14.11
N TYR A 176 6.30 -2.76 13.77
CA TYR A 176 7.54 -2.01 13.65
C TYR A 176 7.72 -1.42 12.25
N THR A 177 8.18 -0.17 12.23
CA THR A 177 8.57 0.54 11.00
C THR A 177 9.96 1.10 11.17
N ALA A 178 10.89 0.67 10.32
CA ALA A 178 12.21 1.27 10.29
C ALA A 178 12.14 2.69 9.72
N PRO A 179 13.08 3.59 10.09
CA PRO A 179 13.25 4.85 9.38
C PRO A 179 13.53 4.64 7.89
N ASP A 180 13.02 5.54 7.05
CA ASP A 180 13.31 5.54 5.62
C ASP A 180 14.82 5.54 5.37
N TYR A 181 15.27 4.63 4.50
CA TYR A 181 16.68 4.40 4.24
C TYR A 181 17.04 4.73 2.79
N PRO A 182 17.85 5.77 2.53
CA PRO A 182 18.39 6.02 1.21
C PRO A 182 19.51 5.03 0.89
N VAL A 183 19.37 4.28 -0.20
CA VAL A 183 20.40 3.37 -0.70
C VAL A 183 21.68 4.16 -0.99
N THR A 184 22.79 3.65 -0.49
CA THR A 184 24.12 4.27 -0.62
C THR A 184 24.99 3.50 -1.62
N ALA A 185 26.07 4.12 -2.11
CA ALA A 185 27.08 3.41 -2.88
C ALA A 185 27.74 2.23 -2.12
N GLY A 186 27.69 2.26 -0.78
CA GLY A 186 28.16 1.17 0.08
C GLY A 186 27.28 -0.07 -0.06
N ASP A 187 25.96 0.11 -0.07
CA ASP A 187 24.99 -0.98 -0.21
C ASP A 187 25.09 -1.64 -1.59
N ILE A 188 25.26 -0.83 -2.64
CA ILE A 188 25.50 -1.35 -4.00
C ILE A 188 26.77 -2.19 -4.06
N SER A 189 27.82 -1.76 -3.35
CA SER A 189 29.09 -2.49 -3.30
C SER A 189 28.99 -3.78 -2.47
N ALA A 190 28.17 -3.78 -1.41
CA ALA A 190 27.89 -4.95 -0.58
C ALA A 190 26.92 -5.93 -1.26
N GLY A 191 26.06 -5.45 -2.15
CA GLY A 191 25.00 -6.20 -2.83
C GLY A 191 23.67 -6.21 -2.09
N TYR A 192 23.56 -5.50 -0.96
CA TYR A 192 22.35 -5.40 -0.15
C TYR A 192 22.41 -4.15 0.75
N ALA A 193 21.25 -3.65 1.16
CA ALA A 193 21.11 -2.72 2.27
C ALA A 193 20.85 -3.50 3.57
N LEU A 194 21.53 -3.12 4.65
CA LEU A 194 21.40 -3.73 5.97
C LEU A 194 20.46 -2.92 6.86
N PHE A 195 19.47 -3.58 7.44
CA PHE A 195 18.65 -3.07 8.53
C PHE A 195 18.86 -3.94 9.76
N THR A 196 18.89 -3.32 10.94
CA THR A 196 18.93 -4.03 12.22
C THR A 196 17.71 -3.65 13.03
N VAL A 197 16.81 -4.60 13.26
CA VAL A 197 15.63 -4.41 14.11
C VAL A 197 16.04 -4.68 15.56
N PRO A 198 15.88 -3.73 16.49
CA PRO A 198 16.38 -3.91 17.84
C PRO A 198 15.58 -4.95 18.62
N TYR A 199 16.24 -5.67 19.54
CA TYR A 199 15.54 -6.52 20.50
C TYR A 199 14.59 -5.71 21.39
N THR A 200 15.17 -4.75 22.12
CA THR A 200 14.47 -3.98 23.15
C THR A 200 13.36 -3.16 22.52
N GLY A 201 12.13 -3.45 22.94
CA GLY A 201 10.96 -2.73 22.46
C GLY A 201 10.41 -3.18 21.11
N GLU A 202 11.02 -4.14 20.40
CA GLU A 202 10.44 -4.71 19.17
C GLU A 202 10.32 -6.24 19.32
N PHE A 203 11.39 -7.01 19.03
CA PHE A 203 11.37 -8.47 19.18
C PHE A 203 10.99 -8.92 20.60
N GLU A 204 11.41 -8.19 21.63
CA GLU A 204 11.01 -8.42 23.03
C GLU A 204 9.48 -8.46 23.22
N LYS A 205 8.72 -7.63 22.49
CA LYS A 205 7.25 -7.60 22.59
C LYS A 205 6.57 -8.69 21.76
N ILE A 206 7.21 -9.13 20.68
CA ILE A 206 6.75 -10.29 19.89
C ILE A 206 6.82 -11.55 20.76
N GLY A 207 7.93 -11.72 21.47
CA GLY A 207 8.08 -12.74 22.51
C GLY A 207 8.07 -14.17 21.97
N GLU A 208 7.34 -15.06 22.65
CA GLU A 208 7.24 -16.48 22.34
C GLU A 208 5.87 -16.87 21.77
N ASN A 209 5.81 -18.09 21.19
CA ASN A 209 4.61 -18.62 20.53
C ASN A 209 4.05 -17.60 19.53
N ALA A 210 4.94 -17.08 18.71
CA ALA A 210 4.70 -15.96 17.84
C ALA A 210 5.33 -16.19 16.47
N TYR A 211 4.89 -15.41 15.50
CA TYR A 211 5.56 -15.30 14.21
C TYR A 211 5.66 -13.83 13.82
N ALA A 212 6.61 -13.49 12.96
CA ALA A 212 6.71 -12.17 12.37
C ALA A 212 6.62 -12.24 10.85
N GLU A 213 5.98 -11.25 10.27
CA GLU A 213 5.93 -11.02 8.83
C GLU A 213 6.73 -9.76 8.52
N CYS A 214 7.63 -9.85 7.56
CA CYS A 214 8.55 -8.79 7.20
C CYS A 214 8.53 -8.53 5.70
N TRP A 215 8.46 -7.26 5.32
CA TRP A 215 8.45 -6.82 3.93
C TRP A 215 9.04 -5.42 3.81
N TYR A 216 9.35 -5.01 2.59
CA TYR A 216 9.82 -3.67 2.30
C TYR A 216 9.17 -3.08 1.05
N SER A 217 9.24 -1.76 0.95
CA SER A 217 8.92 -1.02 -0.28
C SER A 217 10.10 -0.17 -0.71
N VAL A 218 10.15 0.14 -2.00
CA VAL A 218 11.19 0.96 -2.61
C VAL A 218 10.53 2.10 -3.37
N THR A 219 10.94 3.33 -3.09
CA THR A 219 10.68 4.48 -3.97
C THR A 219 11.90 4.67 -4.85
N VAL A 220 11.75 4.40 -6.14
CA VAL A 220 12.84 4.51 -7.12
C VAL A 220 13.10 5.97 -7.42
N LEU A 221 14.35 6.43 -7.25
CA LEU A 221 14.67 7.84 -7.42
C LEU A 221 14.49 8.33 -8.87
N ALA A 222 14.74 7.45 -9.84
CA ALA A 222 14.79 7.81 -11.25
C ALA A 222 13.43 8.22 -11.83
N ASP A 223 12.36 7.55 -11.42
CA ASP A 223 11.01 7.73 -11.96
C ASP A 223 9.93 7.88 -10.89
N ASN A 224 10.31 7.85 -9.61
CA ASN A 224 9.41 7.92 -8.46
C ASN A 224 8.35 6.79 -8.46
N SER A 225 8.66 5.67 -9.10
CA SER A 225 7.85 4.46 -9.00
C SER A 225 7.99 3.87 -7.60
N HIS A 226 6.90 3.25 -7.13
CA HIS A 226 6.87 2.54 -5.86
C HIS A 226 6.75 1.05 -6.14
N LEU A 227 7.72 0.31 -5.63
CA LEU A 227 7.81 -1.14 -5.73
C LEU A 227 7.76 -1.72 -4.33
N SER A 228 7.52 -3.02 -4.22
CA SER A 228 7.60 -3.68 -2.92
C SER A 228 7.83 -5.17 -3.06
N SER A 229 8.25 -5.75 -1.95
CA SER A 229 8.74 -7.11 -1.82
C SER A 229 7.64 -8.11 -1.54
N GLN A 230 7.93 -9.38 -1.77
CA GLN A 230 7.20 -10.45 -1.13
C GLN A 230 7.39 -10.38 0.40
N VAL A 231 6.54 -11.09 1.13
CA VAL A 231 6.61 -11.17 2.59
C VAL A 231 7.47 -12.36 2.99
N THR A 232 8.41 -12.13 3.91
CA THR A 232 9.11 -13.19 4.64
C THR A 232 8.38 -13.41 5.95
N LYS A 233 7.99 -14.66 6.23
CA LYS A 233 7.40 -15.06 7.50
C LYS A 233 8.39 -15.91 8.28
N ILE A 234 8.65 -15.55 9.54
CA ILE A 234 9.54 -16.27 10.46
C ILE A 234 8.84 -16.62 11.76
N VAL A 235 9.24 -17.74 12.37
CA VAL A 235 8.83 -18.07 13.73
C VAL A 235 9.65 -17.21 14.69
N VAL A 236 9.03 -16.74 15.78
CA VAL A 236 9.70 -15.96 16.81
C VAL A 236 9.51 -16.62 18.17
N ASP A 237 10.63 -16.95 18.81
CA ASP A 237 10.68 -17.56 20.13
C ASP A 237 11.77 -16.91 20.99
N VAL A 238 11.59 -15.63 21.29
CA VAL A 238 12.59 -14.80 21.98
C VAL A 238 12.32 -14.76 23.49
N VAL A 239 12.44 -15.91 24.16
CA VAL A 239 12.38 -15.98 25.63
C VAL A 239 13.77 -15.71 26.23
N PRO A 240 13.96 -14.66 27.05
CA PRO A 240 15.21 -14.49 27.78
C PRO A 240 15.48 -15.70 28.67
N PRO A 241 16.71 -16.26 28.68
CA PRO A 241 17.06 -17.35 29.57
C PRO A 241 17.00 -16.87 31.03
N TYR A 242 15.86 -17.12 31.67
CA TYR A 242 15.54 -16.91 33.08
C TYR A 242 15.70 -15.49 33.63
N GLY A 243 14.59 -14.74 33.70
CA GLY A 243 14.43 -13.62 34.62
C GLY A 243 13.98 -14.07 36.02
N HIS A 244 14.85 -13.89 37.02
CA HIS A 244 14.46 -13.80 38.43
C HIS A 244 13.97 -12.39 38.77
#